data_AF-A0A7X3X0X9-F1
#
_entry.id   AF-A0A7X3X0X9-F1
#
_cell.length_a   1.000
_cell.length_b   1.000
_cell.length_c   1.000
_cell.angle_alpha   90.00
_cell.angle_beta   90.00
_cell.angle_gamma   90.00
#
_symmetry.space_group_name_H-M   'P 1'
#
loop_
_entity.id
_entity.type
_entity.pdbx_description
1 polymer ?
#
loop_
_entity_poly.entity_id
_entity_poly.type
_entity_poly.pdbx_seq_one_letter_code
_entity_poly.pdbx_strand_id
1 'polypeptide(L)'
;MPIRLPSDLMVSVSGFRGRVGESVTPELFAGLAAAYGSFLREEGDGDQVVVGRDSRTSGPMLTRAVVAGLLSVGCRVTELGIVPTPTLMLAVRDTGAAGGLGVTASHNPAEWNALKFAVKGGTFLPPDRMARFQALVRERDSIRAPWDRIATPTRDDSRVSRHLERILDLPFLDTARIRAQSISVALDCVNGAGGVIMPELLARLGCEVHGMGLEPNGRFPRDPEPTAANLRGLGGLVMATGARIGLAVDPDADRLSLVDERGCPLGEDLTLALAADVVLARQPGSVATNLSTSRVLDDVAAKHGCSVVRAPVGEINVVVRMKAEGAV
;
A
#
# COMPACT_ATOMS: atom_id res chain seq x y z
N MET A 1 -28.88 0.51 -10.35
CA MET A 1 -29.43 -0.61 -9.55
C MET A 1 -28.47 -0.90 -8.41
N PRO A 2 -28.94 -1.33 -7.22
CA PRO A 2 -28.06 -1.72 -6.13
C PRO A 2 -27.10 -2.83 -6.56
N ILE A 3 -25.86 -2.76 -6.06
CA ILE A 3 -24.78 -3.68 -6.46
C ILE A 3 -25.02 -5.01 -5.78
N ARG A 4 -25.12 -6.10 -6.56
CA ARG A 4 -25.11 -7.45 -6.00
C ARG A 4 -23.66 -7.89 -5.83
N LEU A 5 -23.24 -8.04 -4.57
CA LEU A 5 -21.92 -8.55 -4.25
C LEU A 5 -21.87 -10.06 -4.53
N PRO A 6 -20.90 -10.56 -5.34
CA PRO A 6 -20.69 -11.99 -5.54
C PRO A 6 -20.38 -12.70 -4.22
N SER A 7 -20.82 -13.95 -4.08
CA SER A 7 -20.67 -14.72 -2.85
C SER A 7 -19.22 -15.09 -2.52
N ASP A 8 -18.37 -15.20 -3.53
CA ASP A 8 -16.94 -15.50 -3.45
C ASP A 8 -16.07 -14.23 -3.32
N LEU A 9 -16.68 -13.04 -3.35
CA LEU A 9 -15.98 -11.79 -3.13
C LEU A 9 -15.62 -11.64 -1.65
N MET A 10 -14.33 -11.51 -1.37
CA MET A 10 -13.85 -11.27 -0.01
C MET A 10 -13.96 -9.79 0.33
N VAL A 11 -14.75 -9.47 1.35
CA VAL A 11 -14.93 -8.10 1.84
C VAL A 11 -14.37 -7.97 3.25
N SER A 12 -13.41 -7.06 3.45
CA SER A 12 -12.83 -6.79 4.76
C SER A 12 -12.47 -5.31 4.92
N VAL A 13 -11.87 -4.94 6.06
CA VAL A 13 -11.32 -3.60 6.29
C VAL A 13 -10.22 -3.20 5.29
N SER A 14 -9.62 -4.19 4.61
CA SER A 14 -8.63 -3.98 3.55
C SER A 14 -9.27 -3.74 2.17
N GLY A 15 -10.60 -3.73 2.07
CA GLY A 15 -11.32 -3.51 0.82
C GLY A 15 -12.01 -4.77 0.29
N PHE A 16 -12.30 -4.74 -1.02
CA PHE A 16 -13.09 -5.75 -1.74
C PHE A 16 -12.16 -6.45 -2.72
N ARG A 17 -11.87 -7.73 -2.50
CA ARG A 17 -10.88 -8.51 -3.27
C ARG A 17 -11.48 -9.81 -3.80
N GLY A 18 -11.01 -10.25 -4.96
CA GLY A 18 -11.46 -11.50 -5.59
C GLY A 18 -10.69 -11.78 -6.88
N ARG A 19 -11.09 -12.84 -7.58
CA ARG A 19 -10.49 -13.25 -8.85
C ARG A 19 -11.11 -12.47 -9.99
N VAL A 20 -10.26 -11.97 -10.89
CA VAL A 20 -10.71 -11.15 -12.03
C VAL A 20 -11.44 -12.03 -13.05
N GLY A 21 -12.61 -11.59 -13.49
CA GLY A 21 -13.49 -12.35 -14.37
C GLY A 21 -14.45 -13.30 -13.63
N GLU A 22 -14.28 -13.46 -12.32
CA GLU A 22 -15.18 -14.18 -11.42
C GLU A 22 -15.86 -13.16 -10.49
N SER A 23 -15.47 -13.08 -9.21
CA SER A 23 -15.98 -12.09 -8.26
C SER A 23 -15.60 -10.65 -8.58
N VAL A 24 -14.49 -10.41 -9.27
CA VAL A 24 -14.02 -9.06 -9.62
C VAL A 24 -14.25 -8.77 -11.10
N THR A 25 -15.13 -7.81 -11.38
CA THR A 25 -15.46 -7.36 -12.73
C THR A 25 -15.39 -5.83 -12.85
N PRO A 26 -15.27 -5.27 -14.07
CA PRO A 26 -15.37 -3.83 -14.29
C PRO A 26 -16.66 -3.22 -13.74
N GLU A 27 -17.79 -3.89 -13.91
CA GLU A 27 -19.11 -3.44 -13.46
C GLU A 27 -19.16 -3.32 -11.93
N LEU A 28 -18.62 -4.32 -11.23
CA LEU A 28 -18.51 -4.29 -9.78
C LEU A 28 -17.66 -3.10 -9.32
N PHE A 29 -16.48 -2.91 -9.91
CA PHE A 29 -15.57 -1.83 -9.49
C PHE A 29 -16.12 -0.44 -9.83
N ALA A 30 -16.78 -0.27 -10.97
CA ALA A 30 -17.49 0.97 -11.30
C ALA A 30 -18.61 1.26 -10.30
N GLY A 31 -19.37 0.24 -9.91
CA GLY A 31 -20.40 0.34 -8.89
C GLY A 31 -19.82 0.75 -7.53
N LEU A 32 -18.81 0.03 -7.04
CA LEU A 32 -18.17 0.29 -5.75
C LEU A 32 -17.55 1.70 -5.71
N ALA A 33 -16.93 2.13 -6.81
CA ALA A 33 -16.37 3.46 -6.94
C ALA A 33 -17.44 4.56 -6.92
N ALA A 34 -18.57 4.37 -7.60
CA ALA A 34 -19.71 5.28 -7.54
C ALA A 34 -20.32 5.37 -6.13
N ALA A 35 -20.49 4.22 -5.48
CA ALA A 35 -20.95 4.16 -4.09
C ALA A 35 -19.99 4.88 -3.15
N TYR A 36 -18.68 4.72 -3.36
CA TYR A 36 -17.65 5.35 -2.56
C TYR A 36 -17.62 6.88 -2.73
N GLY A 37 -17.69 7.36 -3.98
CA GLY A 37 -17.80 8.79 -4.26
C GLY A 37 -19.05 9.42 -3.62
N SER A 38 -20.18 8.72 -3.66
CA SER A 38 -21.41 9.14 -2.98
C SER A 38 -21.24 9.17 -1.46
N PHE A 39 -20.64 8.11 -0.89
CA PHE A 39 -20.36 8.01 0.54
C PHE A 39 -19.51 9.17 1.07
N LEU A 40 -18.42 9.52 0.37
CA LEU A 40 -17.57 10.67 0.75
C LEU A 40 -18.34 11.99 0.75
N ARG A 41 -19.23 12.19 -0.23
CA ARG A 41 -20.03 13.40 -0.35
C ARG A 41 -21.12 13.47 0.73
N GLU A 42 -21.78 12.35 1.02
CA GLU A 42 -22.81 12.26 2.08
C GLU A 42 -22.21 12.50 3.48
N GLU A 43 -20.98 12.05 3.72
CA GLU A 43 -20.27 12.29 4.99
C GLU A 43 -19.63 13.69 5.06
N GLY A 44 -19.71 14.49 3.99
CA GLY A 44 -19.17 15.85 3.95
C GLY A 44 -17.65 15.94 3.75
N ASP A 45 -16.99 14.85 3.37
CA ASP A 45 -15.54 14.81 3.14
C ASP A 45 -15.11 15.58 1.88
N GLY A 46 -16.00 15.61 0.87
CA GLY A 46 -15.80 16.31 -0.40
C GLY A 46 -15.94 15.39 -1.62
N ASP A 47 -15.48 15.86 -2.77
CA ASP A 47 -15.66 15.22 -4.08
C ASP A 47 -14.34 14.90 -4.82
N GLN A 48 -13.20 15.32 -4.28
CA GLN A 48 -11.88 15.05 -4.87
C GLN A 48 -11.37 13.68 -4.47
N VAL A 49 -11.09 12.82 -5.44
CA VAL A 49 -10.61 11.45 -5.22
C VAL A 49 -9.36 11.18 -6.06
N VAL A 50 -8.32 10.64 -5.43
CA VAL A 50 -7.11 10.18 -6.12
C VAL A 50 -7.19 8.67 -6.41
N VAL A 51 -6.72 8.23 -7.56
CA VAL A 51 -6.78 6.81 -7.96
C VAL A 51 -5.39 6.34 -8.36
N GLY A 52 -4.92 5.26 -7.74
CA GLY A 52 -3.65 4.60 -8.05
C GLY A 52 -3.84 3.11 -8.21
N ARG A 53 -2.87 2.44 -8.83
CA ARG A 53 -2.89 0.99 -9.02
C ARG A 53 -1.50 0.37 -8.85
N ASP A 54 -1.47 -0.94 -8.62
CA ASP A 54 -0.24 -1.71 -8.80
C ASP A 54 -0.01 -2.10 -10.28
N SER A 55 0.96 -2.98 -10.51
CA SER A 55 1.35 -3.41 -11.85
C SER A 55 0.46 -4.49 -12.47
N ARG A 56 -0.54 -5.04 -11.76
CA ARG A 56 -1.37 -6.17 -12.25
C ARG A 56 -1.93 -5.90 -13.64
N THR A 57 -1.96 -6.93 -14.46
CA THR A 57 -2.41 -6.86 -15.87
C THR A 57 -3.88 -6.43 -16.00
N SER A 58 -4.71 -6.73 -15.00
CA SER A 58 -6.12 -6.29 -14.91
C SER A 58 -6.28 -4.82 -14.49
N GLY A 59 -5.23 -4.20 -13.95
CA GLY A 59 -5.24 -2.84 -13.41
C GLY A 59 -5.72 -1.76 -14.41
N PRO A 60 -5.23 -1.71 -15.66
CA PRO A 60 -5.68 -0.71 -16.65
C PRO A 60 -7.18 -0.78 -16.97
N MET A 61 -7.77 -1.98 -16.99
CA MET A 61 -9.20 -2.17 -17.21
C MET A 61 -10.00 -1.69 -15.99
N LEU A 62 -9.62 -2.18 -14.80
CA LEU A 62 -10.32 -1.89 -13.55
C LEU A 62 -10.22 -0.41 -13.17
N THR A 63 -9.08 0.25 -13.42
CA THR A 63 -8.91 1.68 -13.16
C THR A 63 -9.87 2.53 -14.00
N ARG A 64 -10.05 2.21 -15.29
CA ARG A 64 -11.02 2.90 -16.15
C ARG A 64 -12.45 2.76 -15.61
N ALA A 65 -12.81 1.57 -15.13
CA ALA A 65 -14.10 1.33 -14.51
C ALA A 65 -14.28 2.15 -13.22
N VAL A 66 -13.26 2.18 -12.36
CA VAL A 66 -13.24 2.98 -11.13
C VAL A 66 -13.41 4.48 -11.44
N VAL A 67 -12.63 5.00 -12.38
CA VAL A 67 -12.71 6.41 -12.81
C VAL A 67 -14.10 6.72 -13.35
N ALA A 68 -14.66 5.88 -14.23
CA ALA A 68 -16.01 6.05 -14.74
C ALA A 68 -17.07 6.06 -13.61
N GLY A 69 -16.94 5.16 -12.64
CA GLY A 69 -17.80 5.10 -11.46
C GLY A 69 -17.80 6.40 -10.65
N LEU A 70 -16.61 6.91 -10.29
CA LEU A 70 -16.44 8.17 -9.57
C LEU A 70 -17.00 9.38 -10.34
N LEU A 71 -16.68 9.49 -11.63
CA LEU A 71 -17.17 10.58 -12.46
C LEU A 71 -18.69 10.55 -12.60
N SER A 72 -19.29 9.35 -12.67
CA SER A 72 -20.75 9.18 -12.78
C SER A 72 -21.54 9.73 -11.58
N VAL A 73 -20.89 9.95 -10.44
CA VAL A 73 -21.48 10.53 -9.22
C VAL A 73 -20.92 11.92 -8.92
N GLY A 74 -20.27 12.55 -9.90
CA GLY A 74 -19.81 13.95 -9.83
C GLY A 74 -18.53 14.16 -9.02
N CYS A 75 -17.74 13.10 -8.76
CA CYS A 75 -16.41 13.26 -8.18
C CYS A 75 -15.42 13.86 -9.18
N ARG A 76 -14.41 14.57 -8.68
CA ARG A 76 -13.25 15.03 -9.44
C ARG A 76 -12.10 14.05 -9.21
N VAL A 77 -11.57 13.49 -10.29
CA VAL A 77 -10.62 12.37 -10.21
C VAL A 77 -9.23 12.79 -10.64
N THR A 78 -8.21 12.40 -9.87
CA THR A 78 -6.79 12.50 -10.25
C THR A 78 -6.17 11.11 -10.30
N GLU A 79 -5.71 10.69 -11.47
CA GLU A 79 -5.04 9.41 -11.70
C GLU A 79 -3.53 9.53 -11.44
N LEU A 80 -2.98 8.56 -10.70
CA LEU A 80 -1.56 8.53 -10.32
C LEU A 80 -0.75 7.51 -11.14
N GLY A 81 -1.41 6.67 -11.93
CA GLY A 81 -0.77 5.57 -12.67
C GLY A 81 -0.37 4.41 -11.75
N ILE A 82 0.76 3.76 -12.07
CA ILE A 82 1.34 2.70 -11.22
C ILE A 82 2.09 3.37 -10.08
N VAL A 83 1.60 3.17 -8.85
CA VAL A 83 2.22 3.71 -7.65
C VAL A 83 2.12 2.72 -6.49
N PRO A 84 3.10 2.70 -5.57
CA PRO A 84 2.96 1.99 -4.30
C PRO A 84 1.73 2.45 -3.52
N THR A 85 1.11 1.56 -2.75
CA THR A 85 0.01 1.89 -1.83
C THR A 85 0.38 3.04 -0.88
N PRO A 86 1.58 3.10 -0.27
CA PRO A 86 1.97 4.24 0.56
C PRO A 86 2.03 5.57 -0.22
N THR A 87 2.40 5.53 -1.51
CA THR A 87 2.41 6.74 -2.37
C THR A 87 0.99 7.27 -2.58
N LEU A 88 0.01 6.38 -2.80
CA LEU A 88 -1.40 6.75 -2.88
C LEU A 88 -1.87 7.40 -1.57
N MET A 89 -1.52 6.82 -0.42
CA MET A 89 -1.89 7.37 0.89
C MET A 89 -1.32 8.77 1.12
N LEU A 90 -0.04 8.95 0.80
CA LEU A 90 0.61 10.26 0.85
C LEU A 90 -0.05 11.25 -0.11
N ALA A 91 -0.43 10.83 -1.32
CA ALA A 91 -1.12 11.68 -2.28
C ALA A 91 -2.50 12.13 -1.76
N VAL A 92 -3.28 11.26 -1.12
CA VAL A 92 -4.56 11.63 -0.47
C VAL A 92 -4.31 12.71 0.59
N ARG A 93 -3.33 12.47 1.48
CA ARG A 93 -3.01 13.40 2.58
C ARG A 93 -2.51 14.74 2.06
N ASP A 94 -1.55 14.72 1.15
CA ASP A 94 -0.81 15.91 0.71
C ASP A 94 -1.64 16.82 -0.22
N THR A 95 -2.63 16.26 -0.93
CA THR A 95 -3.56 17.05 -1.76
C THR A 95 -4.82 17.47 -1.00
N GLY A 96 -5.03 16.94 0.22
CA GLY A 96 -6.27 17.16 0.98
C GLY A 96 -7.50 16.53 0.33
N ALA A 97 -7.31 15.54 -0.56
CA ALA A 97 -8.39 14.84 -1.23
C ALA A 97 -9.36 14.22 -0.21
N ALA A 98 -10.64 14.15 -0.59
CA ALA A 98 -11.69 13.54 0.23
C ALA A 98 -11.43 12.05 0.48
N GLY A 99 -10.79 11.39 -0.49
CA GLY A 99 -10.32 10.02 -0.35
C GLY A 99 -9.47 9.55 -1.51
N GLY A 100 -9.20 8.25 -1.54
CA GLY A 100 -8.46 7.61 -2.62
C GLY A 100 -8.86 6.14 -2.81
N LEU A 101 -8.63 5.65 -4.03
CA LEU A 101 -8.87 4.25 -4.40
C LEU A 101 -7.59 3.60 -4.92
N GLY A 102 -7.20 2.50 -4.28
CA GLY A 102 -6.09 1.65 -4.70
C GLY A 102 -6.61 0.42 -5.44
N VAL A 103 -6.27 0.28 -6.71
CA VAL A 103 -6.56 -0.93 -7.51
C VAL A 103 -5.39 -1.89 -7.37
N THR A 104 -5.43 -2.72 -6.33
CA THR A 104 -4.39 -3.69 -6.00
C THR A 104 -4.89 -4.74 -5.03
N ALA A 105 -4.50 -6.00 -5.23
CA ALA A 105 -4.68 -7.07 -4.25
C ALA A 105 -3.42 -7.38 -3.43
N SER A 106 -2.46 -6.45 -3.32
CA SER A 106 -1.23 -6.62 -2.54
C SER A 106 -0.53 -7.94 -2.87
N HIS A 107 -0.28 -8.79 -1.88
CA HIS A 107 0.39 -10.08 -1.98
C HIS A 107 -0.45 -11.24 -2.57
N ASN A 108 -1.70 -11.02 -3.01
CA ASN A 108 -2.48 -12.11 -3.62
C ASN A 108 -1.89 -12.53 -5.00
N PRO A 109 -2.14 -13.77 -5.49
CA PRO A 109 -1.69 -14.21 -6.82
C PRO A 109 -2.15 -13.30 -7.98
N ALA A 110 -1.48 -13.38 -9.13
CA ALA A 110 -1.62 -12.43 -10.24
C ALA A 110 -3.05 -12.30 -10.81
N GLU A 111 -3.84 -13.37 -10.75
CA GLU A 111 -5.23 -13.42 -11.21
C GLU A 111 -6.23 -12.70 -10.27
N TRP A 112 -5.78 -12.28 -9.09
CA TRP A 112 -6.57 -11.51 -8.14
C TRP A 112 -6.48 -10.01 -8.40
N ASN A 113 -7.50 -9.26 -8.01
CA ASN A 113 -7.39 -7.81 -7.80
C ASN A 113 -8.31 -7.37 -6.65
N ALA A 114 -8.09 -6.17 -6.14
CA ALA A 114 -8.93 -5.59 -5.10
C ALA A 114 -9.09 -4.08 -5.29
N LEU A 115 -10.13 -3.55 -4.67
CA LEU A 115 -10.32 -2.13 -4.49
C LEU A 115 -10.11 -1.82 -3.01
N LYS A 116 -9.03 -1.10 -2.69
CA LYS A 116 -8.73 -0.57 -1.35
C LYS A 116 -9.22 0.87 -1.26
N PHE A 117 -9.71 1.28 -0.09
CA PHE A 117 -10.37 2.59 0.09
C PHE A 117 -9.65 3.42 1.15
N ALA A 118 -9.14 4.58 0.75
CA ALA A 118 -8.39 5.51 1.60
C ALA A 118 -9.24 6.75 1.92
N VAL A 119 -9.31 7.18 3.17
CA VAL A 119 -10.01 8.39 3.58
C VAL A 119 -9.10 9.60 3.63
N LYS A 120 -9.71 10.80 3.69
CA LYS A 120 -9.04 12.06 4.01
C LYS A 120 -8.01 11.88 5.13
N GLY A 121 -6.80 12.41 4.91
CA GLY A 121 -5.66 12.23 5.81
C GLY A 121 -4.75 11.05 5.47
N GLY A 122 -5.09 10.24 4.47
CA GLY A 122 -4.18 9.23 3.91
C GLY A 122 -4.09 7.95 4.75
N THR A 123 -5.22 7.46 5.25
CA THR A 123 -5.31 6.14 5.89
C THR A 123 -6.45 5.34 5.28
N PHE A 124 -6.48 4.02 5.42
CA PHE A 124 -7.64 3.22 4.99
C PHE A 124 -8.93 3.59 5.74
N LEU A 125 -10.09 3.22 5.19
CA LEU A 125 -11.37 3.36 5.88
C LEU A 125 -11.34 2.61 7.23
N PRO A 126 -11.59 3.31 8.35
CA PRO A 126 -11.75 2.65 9.64
C PRO A 126 -12.93 1.67 9.67
N PRO A 127 -12.94 0.68 10.59
CA PRO A 127 -13.97 -0.36 10.63
C PRO A 127 -15.42 0.16 10.68
N ASP A 128 -15.69 1.20 11.47
CA ASP A 128 -17.03 1.79 11.60
C ASP A 128 -17.48 2.44 10.28
N ARG A 129 -16.59 3.17 9.61
CA ARG A 129 -16.86 3.80 8.31
C ARG A 129 -17.02 2.74 7.22
N MET A 130 -16.20 1.69 7.24
CA MET A 130 -16.30 0.57 6.31
C MET A 130 -17.66 -0.13 6.43
N ALA A 131 -18.17 -0.33 7.66
CA ALA A 131 -19.49 -0.91 7.87
C ALA A 131 -20.61 -0.03 7.30
N ARG A 132 -20.56 1.30 7.51
CA ARG A 132 -21.52 2.24 6.90
C ARG A 132 -21.45 2.21 5.37
N PHE A 133 -20.24 2.22 4.81
CA PHE A 133 -20.04 2.12 3.37
C PHE A 133 -20.60 0.81 2.79
N GLN A 134 -20.37 -0.32 3.46
CA GLN A 134 -20.91 -1.62 3.05
C GLN A 134 -22.44 -1.66 3.09
N ALA A 135 -23.06 -1.02 4.09
CA ALA A 135 -24.52 -0.89 4.15
C ALA A 135 -25.04 -0.08 2.94
N LEU A 136 -24.41 1.07 2.65
CA LEU A 136 -24.75 1.90 1.49
C LEU A 136 -24.67 1.11 0.17
N VAL A 137 -23.60 0.32 -0.02
CA VAL A 137 -23.40 -0.52 -1.21
C VAL A 137 -24.53 -1.54 -1.41
N ARG A 138 -25.07 -2.11 -0.33
CA ARG A 138 -26.13 -3.13 -0.39
C ARG A 138 -27.52 -2.53 -0.54
N GLU A 139 -27.77 -1.39 0.10
CA GLU A 139 -29.12 -0.86 0.31
C GLU A 139 -29.51 0.20 -0.71
N ARG A 140 -28.54 0.91 -1.30
CA ARG A 140 -28.80 2.11 -2.10
C ARG A 140 -28.06 2.09 -3.43
N ASP A 141 -28.72 2.60 -4.46
CA ASP A 141 -28.04 3.00 -5.69
C ASP A 141 -27.55 4.44 -5.55
N SER A 142 -26.41 4.72 -6.18
CA SER A 142 -25.82 6.07 -6.18
C SER A 142 -26.58 6.99 -7.13
N ILE A 143 -26.88 8.21 -6.67
CA ILE A 143 -27.49 9.25 -7.50
C ILE A 143 -26.46 9.70 -8.53
N ARG A 144 -26.82 9.60 -9.82
CA ARG A 144 -25.92 9.96 -10.92
C ARG A 144 -25.87 11.47 -11.09
N ALA A 145 -24.68 11.98 -11.39
CA ALA A 145 -24.49 13.37 -11.75
C ALA A 145 -25.15 13.64 -13.12
N PRO A 146 -25.76 14.82 -13.31
CA PRO A 146 -26.22 15.25 -14.63
C PRO A 146 -25.02 15.50 -15.56
N TRP A 147 -25.28 15.50 -16.87
CA TRP A 147 -24.25 15.58 -17.92
C TRP A 147 -23.31 16.78 -17.78
N ASP A 148 -23.80 17.90 -17.23
CA ASP A 148 -23.08 19.16 -17.04
C ASP A 148 -22.24 19.20 -15.74
N ARG A 149 -22.27 18.12 -14.95
CA ARG A 149 -21.54 17.96 -13.69
C ARG A 149 -20.51 16.82 -13.71
N ILE A 150 -20.26 16.25 -14.87
CA ILE A 150 -19.22 15.24 -15.08
C ILE A 150 -17.90 15.95 -15.36
N ALA A 151 -16.93 15.83 -14.45
CA ALA A 151 -15.61 16.41 -14.60
C ALA A 151 -14.73 15.62 -15.57
N THR A 152 -13.70 16.26 -16.13
CA THR A 152 -12.61 15.57 -16.83
C THR A 152 -11.59 15.05 -15.81
N PRO A 153 -11.19 13.77 -15.84
CA PRO A 153 -10.15 13.27 -14.95
C PRO A 153 -8.80 13.92 -15.31
N THR A 154 -7.98 14.13 -14.29
CA THR A 154 -6.62 14.68 -14.43
C THR A 154 -5.59 13.62 -14.09
N ARG A 155 -4.32 13.86 -14.42
CA ARG A 155 -3.22 12.95 -14.14
C ARG A 155 -2.11 13.67 -13.38
N ASP A 156 -1.51 12.99 -12.39
CA ASP A 156 -0.38 13.49 -11.63
C ASP A 156 0.70 12.41 -11.46
N ASP A 157 1.71 12.49 -12.32
CA ASP A 157 2.85 11.57 -12.33
C ASP A 157 3.96 11.98 -11.33
N SER A 158 3.80 13.07 -10.57
CA SER A 158 4.84 13.58 -9.66
C SER A 158 4.86 12.89 -8.29
N ARG A 159 3.86 12.07 -7.98
CA ARG A 159 3.63 11.55 -6.62
C ARG A 159 4.72 10.60 -6.13
N VAL A 160 5.32 9.81 -7.03
CA VAL A 160 6.46 8.93 -6.69
C VAL A 160 7.66 9.77 -6.28
N SER A 161 8.03 10.79 -7.04
CA SER A 161 9.13 11.70 -6.70
C SER A 161 8.89 12.40 -5.37
N ARG A 162 7.66 12.88 -5.12
CA ARG A 162 7.31 13.50 -3.84
C ARG A 162 7.44 12.51 -2.67
N HIS A 163 7.03 11.25 -2.85
CA HIS A 163 7.22 10.21 -1.84
C HIS A 163 8.71 9.99 -1.56
N LEU A 164 9.56 9.92 -2.60
CA LEU A 164 11.01 9.81 -2.44
C LEU A 164 11.59 10.97 -1.63
N GLU A 165 11.24 12.22 -1.93
CA GLU A 165 11.72 13.36 -1.14
C GLU A 165 11.33 13.23 0.33
N ARG A 166 10.09 12.81 0.63
CA ARG A 166 9.67 12.62 2.03
C ARG A 166 10.49 11.56 2.78
N ILE A 167 10.90 10.50 2.10
CA ILE A 167 11.78 9.47 2.69
C ILE A 167 13.16 10.07 2.95
N LEU A 168 13.72 10.79 1.97
CA LEU A 168 15.06 11.38 2.06
C LEU A 168 15.14 12.52 3.10
N ASP A 169 14.02 13.20 3.35
CA ASP A 169 13.88 14.27 4.35
C ASP A 169 13.58 13.75 5.78
N LEU A 170 13.52 12.42 5.99
CA LEU A 170 13.29 11.89 7.33
C LEU A 170 14.43 12.32 8.27
N PRO A 171 14.13 12.90 9.44
CA PRO A 171 15.14 13.51 10.32
C PRO A 171 16.18 12.53 10.86
N PHE A 172 15.84 11.24 10.87
CA PHE A 172 16.68 10.17 11.39
C PHE A 172 17.54 9.49 10.32
N LEU A 173 17.36 9.85 9.04
CA LEU A 173 18.01 9.21 7.91
C LEU A 173 19.29 9.98 7.53
N ASP A 174 20.44 9.43 7.93
CA ASP A 174 21.75 9.98 7.56
C ASP A 174 22.14 9.58 6.12
N THR A 175 21.55 10.28 5.15
CA THR A 175 21.76 10.01 3.72
C THR A 175 23.23 10.17 3.31
N ALA A 176 23.96 11.10 3.91
CA ALA A 176 25.39 11.31 3.64
C ALA A 176 26.23 10.11 4.06
N ARG A 177 25.99 9.57 5.26
CA ARG A 177 26.67 8.37 5.76
C ARG A 177 26.33 7.14 4.94
N ILE A 178 25.07 6.97 4.53
CA ILE A 178 24.67 5.82 3.68
C ILE A 178 25.40 5.89 2.34
N ARG A 179 25.41 7.06 1.68
CA ARG A 179 26.13 7.29 0.41
C ARG A 179 27.61 6.99 0.54
N ALA A 180 28.25 7.40 1.64
CA ALA A 180 29.68 7.17 1.87
C ALA A 180 30.04 5.68 2.01
N GLN A 181 29.07 4.80 2.29
CA GLN A 181 29.31 3.36 2.42
C GLN A 181 29.19 2.60 1.09
N SER A 182 28.58 3.19 0.06
CA SER A 182 28.33 2.52 -1.24
C SER A 182 27.80 1.10 -1.07
N ILE A 183 26.73 0.94 -0.29
CA ILE A 183 26.21 -0.38 0.10
C ILE A 183 25.73 -1.14 -1.13
N SER A 184 26.26 -2.34 -1.37
CA SER A 184 25.71 -3.26 -2.36
C SER A 184 24.43 -3.92 -1.82
N VAL A 185 23.35 -3.82 -2.59
CA VAL A 185 21.99 -4.23 -2.25
C VAL A 185 21.44 -5.13 -3.34
N ALA A 186 20.93 -6.30 -2.96
CA ALA A 186 20.08 -7.11 -3.84
C ALA A 186 18.63 -6.67 -3.68
N LEU A 187 17.91 -6.43 -4.78
CA LEU A 187 16.54 -5.91 -4.77
C LEU A 187 15.60 -6.81 -5.57
N ASP A 188 14.51 -7.24 -4.95
CA ASP A 188 13.41 -7.95 -5.60
C ASP A 188 12.12 -7.13 -5.50
N CYS A 189 11.66 -6.58 -6.63
CA CYS A 189 10.40 -5.87 -6.71
C CYS A 189 9.26 -6.71 -7.27
N VAL A 190 9.47 -8.00 -7.52
CA VAL A 190 8.47 -8.99 -7.98
C VAL A 190 7.65 -8.56 -9.21
N ASN A 191 8.18 -7.69 -10.06
CA ASN A 191 7.47 -7.01 -11.15
C ASN A 191 6.27 -6.16 -10.70
N GLY A 192 6.30 -5.71 -9.44
CA GLY A 192 5.33 -4.87 -8.75
C GLY A 192 5.55 -3.37 -8.89
N ALA A 193 4.72 -2.60 -8.22
CA ALA A 193 4.83 -1.14 -8.10
C ALA A 193 6.12 -0.69 -7.41
N GLY A 194 6.78 -1.56 -6.63
CA GLY A 194 8.10 -1.27 -6.07
C GLY A 194 9.14 -0.88 -7.13
N GLY A 195 9.01 -1.39 -8.36
CA GLY A 195 9.92 -1.09 -9.46
C GLY A 195 9.95 0.39 -9.87
N VAL A 196 8.90 1.16 -9.60
CA VAL A 196 8.86 2.60 -9.93
C VAL A 196 9.55 3.48 -8.87
N ILE A 197 9.83 2.94 -7.68
CA ILE A 197 10.30 3.74 -6.53
C ILE A 197 11.61 3.21 -5.92
N MET A 198 11.76 1.90 -5.74
CA MET A 198 12.86 1.31 -4.97
C MET A 198 14.23 1.49 -5.66
N PRO A 199 14.37 1.27 -6.99
CA PRO A 199 15.65 1.50 -7.65
C PRO A 199 16.13 2.95 -7.53
N GLU A 200 15.22 3.90 -7.71
CA GLU A 200 15.54 5.34 -7.60
C GLU A 200 15.88 5.72 -6.15
N LEU A 201 15.16 5.20 -5.16
CA LEU A 201 15.49 5.43 -3.74
C LEU A 201 16.91 4.96 -3.41
N LEU A 202 17.25 3.73 -3.80
CA LEU A 202 18.56 3.15 -3.53
C LEU A 202 19.67 3.88 -4.30
N ALA A 203 19.43 4.28 -5.55
CA ALA A 203 20.36 5.09 -6.33
C ALA A 203 20.63 6.45 -5.64
N ARG A 204 19.59 7.14 -5.16
CA ARG A 204 19.74 8.40 -4.41
C ARG A 204 20.43 8.23 -3.06
N LEU A 205 20.38 7.05 -2.47
CA LEU A 205 21.14 6.68 -1.27
C LEU A 205 22.58 6.24 -1.59
N GLY A 206 22.99 6.23 -2.86
CA GLY A 206 24.35 5.85 -3.27
C GLY A 206 24.61 4.34 -3.20
N CYS A 207 23.57 3.52 -3.18
CA CYS A 207 23.70 2.06 -3.15
C CYS A 207 24.02 1.50 -4.55
N GLU A 208 24.82 0.43 -4.60
CA GLU A 208 24.97 -0.41 -5.79
C GLU A 208 23.83 -1.44 -5.79
N VAL A 209 23.01 -1.47 -6.85
CA VAL A 209 21.79 -2.29 -6.88
C VAL A 209 21.91 -3.45 -7.85
N HIS A 210 21.73 -4.65 -7.35
CA HIS A 210 21.55 -5.87 -8.15
C HIS A 210 20.08 -6.26 -8.12
N GLY A 211 19.36 -6.06 -9.22
CA GLY A 211 17.91 -6.17 -9.26
C GLY A 211 17.37 -7.43 -9.91
N MET A 212 16.27 -7.94 -9.36
CA MET A 212 15.36 -8.87 -10.03
C MET A 212 13.93 -8.34 -9.95
N GLY A 213 13.16 -8.62 -11.00
CA GLY A 213 11.76 -8.22 -11.05
C GLY A 213 11.52 -6.70 -10.96
N LEU A 214 12.40 -5.89 -11.54
CA LEU A 214 12.31 -4.42 -11.42
C LEU A 214 11.28 -3.78 -12.36
N GLU A 215 10.87 -4.46 -13.43
CA GLU A 215 9.96 -3.90 -14.42
C GLU A 215 8.49 -4.15 -14.03
N PRO A 216 7.66 -3.11 -13.78
CA PRO A 216 6.26 -3.28 -13.40
C PRO A 216 5.39 -3.75 -14.57
N ASN A 217 5.35 -5.05 -14.83
CA ASN A 217 4.61 -5.65 -15.95
C ASN A 217 3.40 -6.52 -15.54
N GLY A 218 3.20 -6.72 -14.22
CA GLY A 218 2.07 -7.48 -13.68
C GLY A 218 2.16 -9.00 -13.83
N ARG A 219 3.29 -9.52 -14.35
CA ARG A 219 3.59 -10.96 -14.41
C ARG A 219 4.59 -11.29 -13.30
N PHE A 220 4.07 -11.69 -12.16
CA PHE A 220 4.89 -11.96 -10.98
C PHE A 220 5.76 -13.22 -11.21
N PRO A 221 7.10 -13.14 -11.07
CA PRO A 221 8.02 -14.25 -11.41
C PRO A 221 8.04 -15.36 -10.35
N ARG A 222 7.41 -15.11 -9.20
CA ARG A 222 7.21 -16.01 -8.07
C ARG A 222 5.90 -15.67 -7.39
N ASP A 223 5.52 -16.45 -6.38
CA ASP A 223 4.47 -16.04 -5.46
C ASP A 223 4.80 -14.63 -4.91
N PRO A 224 3.88 -13.67 -5.06
CA PRO A 224 4.15 -12.26 -4.77
C PRO A 224 4.37 -11.95 -3.29
N GLU A 225 3.88 -12.78 -2.37
CA GLU A 225 4.09 -12.55 -0.95
C GLU A 225 5.57 -12.76 -0.59
N PRO A 226 6.27 -11.78 0.02
CA PRO A 226 7.71 -11.87 0.28
C PRO A 226 8.01 -12.69 1.56
N THR A 227 7.46 -13.91 1.65
CA THR A 227 7.74 -14.86 2.74
C THR A 227 9.13 -15.49 2.58
N ALA A 228 9.71 -16.00 3.67
CA ALA A 228 11.01 -16.67 3.61
C ALA A 228 11.07 -17.80 2.56
N ALA A 229 9.98 -18.55 2.35
CA ALA A 229 9.90 -19.61 1.34
C ALA A 229 9.99 -19.07 -0.10
N ASN A 230 9.46 -17.86 -0.33
CA ASN A 230 9.40 -17.22 -1.65
C ASN A 230 10.68 -16.45 -1.99
N LEU A 231 11.55 -16.17 -1.02
CA LEU A 231 12.76 -15.35 -1.20
C LEU A 231 14.04 -16.14 -1.52
N ARG A 232 13.93 -17.41 -1.93
CA ARG A 232 15.09 -18.22 -2.34
C ARG A 232 15.89 -17.58 -3.49
N GLY A 233 15.19 -17.00 -4.47
CA GLY A 233 15.83 -16.32 -5.60
C GLY A 233 16.63 -15.10 -5.16
N LEU A 234 16.07 -14.28 -4.26
CA LEU A 234 16.75 -13.13 -3.68
C LEU A 234 17.96 -13.54 -2.83
N GLY A 235 17.84 -14.61 -2.02
CA GLY A 235 18.96 -15.17 -1.28
C GLY A 235 20.10 -15.63 -2.19
N GLY A 236 19.77 -16.30 -3.30
CA GLY A 236 20.75 -16.66 -4.33
C GLY A 236 21.41 -15.43 -4.97
N LEU A 237 20.65 -14.38 -5.25
CA LEU A 237 21.17 -13.12 -5.79
C LEU A 237 22.15 -12.45 -4.82
N VAL A 238 21.80 -12.38 -3.52
CA VAL A 238 22.69 -11.86 -2.47
C VAL A 238 24.03 -12.61 -2.47
N MET A 239 23.98 -13.94 -2.46
CA MET A 239 25.19 -14.76 -2.44
C MET A 239 26.03 -14.63 -3.72
N ALA A 240 25.37 -14.50 -4.87
CA ALA A 240 26.04 -14.38 -6.16
C ALA A 240 26.75 -13.04 -6.36
N THR A 241 26.21 -11.96 -5.81
CA THR A 241 26.75 -10.59 -5.97
C THR A 241 27.58 -10.14 -4.78
N GLY A 242 27.53 -10.86 -3.65
CA GLY A 242 28.13 -10.42 -2.39
C GLY A 242 27.43 -9.20 -1.79
N ALA A 243 26.15 -8.98 -2.12
CA ALA A 243 25.37 -7.89 -1.56
C ALA A 243 25.31 -8.00 -0.03
N ARG A 244 25.33 -6.85 0.67
CA ARG A 244 25.30 -6.82 2.14
C ARG A 244 23.91 -7.02 2.72
N ILE A 245 22.89 -6.84 1.90
CA ILE A 245 21.48 -6.97 2.27
C ILE A 245 20.65 -7.24 1.02
N GLY A 246 19.63 -8.08 1.17
CA GLY A 246 18.56 -8.24 0.20
C GLY A 246 17.27 -7.56 0.68
N LEU A 247 16.61 -6.86 -0.22
CA LEU A 247 15.32 -6.20 -0.01
C LEU A 247 14.27 -6.80 -0.94
N ALA A 248 13.18 -7.31 -0.39
CA ALA A 248 12.03 -7.76 -1.16
C ALA A 248 10.78 -6.96 -0.80
N VAL A 249 10.06 -6.49 -1.81
CA VAL A 249 8.75 -5.84 -1.63
C VAL A 249 7.65 -6.66 -2.32
N ASP A 250 6.42 -6.49 -1.84
CA ASP A 250 5.23 -7.10 -2.45
C ASP A 250 4.70 -6.23 -3.62
N PRO A 251 3.68 -6.67 -4.38
CA PRO A 251 3.27 -6.01 -5.61
C PRO A 251 2.84 -4.55 -5.49
N ASP A 252 2.27 -4.10 -4.38
CA ASP A 252 1.95 -2.69 -4.14
C ASP A 252 2.92 -1.99 -3.18
N ALA A 253 4.02 -2.67 -2.83
CA ALA A 253 5.15 -2.17 -2.06
C ALA A 253 4.72 -1.48 -0.74
N ASP A 254 3.75 -2.06 -0.05
CA ASP A 254 3.43 -1.72 1.34
C ASP A 254 4.14 -2.64 2.35
N ARG A 255 4.74 -3.75 1.87
CA ARG A 255 5.59 -4.65 2.67
C ARG A 255 7.06 -4.58 2.26
N LEU A 256 7.92 -4.85 3.24
CA LEU A 256 9.35 -5.06 3.06
C LEU A 256 9.77 -6.31 3.84
N SER A 257 10.53 -7.19 3.19
CA SER A 257 11.22 -8.33 3.82
C SER A 257 12.71 -8.24 3.57
N LEU A 258 13.49 -8.64 4.57
CA LEU A 258 14.96 -8.57 4.53
C LEU A 258 15.58 -9.95 4.35
N VAL A 259 16.69 -9.98 3.62
CA VAL A 259 17.61 -11.11 3.49
C VAL A 259 18.99 -10.64 3.95
N ASP A 260 19.64 -11.41 4.83
CA ASP A 260 20.97 -11.08 5.34
C ASP A 260 22.07 -11.33 4.31
N GLU A 261 23.33 -10.98 4.64
CA GLU A 261 24.49 -11.15 3.77
C GLU A 261 24.85 -12.61 3.46
N ARG A 262 24.20 -13.57 4.14
CA ARG A 262 24.37 -15.02 3.94
C ARG A 262 23.26 -15.61 3.07
N GLY A 263 22.40 -14.76 2.51
CA GLY A 263 21.26 -15.17 1.68
C GLY A 263 20.11 -15.76 2.49
N CYS A 264 20.07 -15.57 3.82
CA CYS A 264 19.02 -16.08 4.69
C CYS A 264 17.91 -15.02 4.88
N PRO A 265 16.65 -15.31 4.50
CA PRO A 265 15.52 -14.43 4.81
C PRO A 265 15.28 -14.36 6.31
N LEU A 266 15.15 -13.14 6.85
CA LEU A 266 14.96 -12.91 8.29
C LEU A 266 13.51 -13.13 8.74
N GLY A 267 12.57 -13.19 7.81
CA GLY A 267 11.13 -13.22 8.10
C GLY A 267 10.56 -11.83 8.43
N GLU A 268 9.23 -11.77 8.47
CA GLU A 268 8.45 -10.54 8.60
C GLU A 268 8.58 -9.88 9.99
N ASP A 269 8.59 -10.70 11.05
CA ASP A 269 8.67 -10.19 12.44
C ASP A 269 9.99 -9.47 12.73
N LEU A 270 11.12 -10.00 12.22
CA LEU A 270 12.44 -9.40 12.46
C LEU A 270 12.62 -8.10 11.69
N THR A 271 11.98 -7.95 10.53
CA THR A 271 12.05 -6.69 9.77
C THR A 271 11.42 -5.54 10.57
N LEU A 272 10.24 -5.77 11.17
CA LEU A 272 9.59 -4.80 12.05
C LEU A 272 10.41 -4.54 13.32
N ALA A 273 10.95 -5.59 13.95
CA ALA A 273 11.76 -5.46 15.16
C ALA A 273 13.02 -4.60 14.95
N LEU A 274 13.72 -4.79 13.82
CA LEU A 274 14.88 -3.98 13.45
C LEU A 274 14.50 -2.51 13.21
N ALA A 275 13.39 -2.26 12.50
CA ALA A 275 12.89 -0.91 12.29
C ALA A 275 12.52 -0.22 13.62
N ALA A 276 11.85 -0.94 14.52
CA ALA A 276 11.48 -0.43 15.83
C ALA A 276 12.70 -0.11 16.70
N ASP A 277 13.73 -0.97 16.71
CA ASP A 277 14.97 -0.73 17.47
C ASP A 277 15.66 0.57 17.04
N VAL A 278 15.67 0.84 15.73
CA VAL A 278 16.24 2.06 15.14
C VAL A 278 15.43 3.31 15.51
N VAL A 279 14.09 3.22 15.43
CA VAL A 279 13.20 4.35 15.71
C VAL A 279 13.17 4.66 17.21
N LEU A 280 12.96 3.66 18.07
CA LEU A 280 12.88 3.84 19.53
C LEU A 280 14.16 4.38 20.15
N ALA A 281 15.33 4.03 19.59
CA ALA A 281 16.61 4.60 20.02
C ALA A 281 16.69 6.13 19.85
N ARG A 282 15.85 6.71 18.98
CA ARG A 282 15.84 8.15 18.66
C ARG A 282 14.60 8.85 19.15
N GLN A 283 13.46 8.15 19.12
CA GLN A 283 12.16 8.62 19.55
C GLN A 283 11.50 7.55 20.43
N PRO A 284 11.82 7.53 21.73
CA PRO A 284 11.14 6.64 22.67
C PRO A 284 9.65 6.94 22.74
N GLY A 285 8.83 5.89 22.84
CA GLY A 285 7.38 5.98 23.00
C GLY A 285 6.72 4.61 22.87
N SER A 286 5.40 4.54 23.09
CA SER A 286 4.66 3.29 22.91
C SER A 286 4.69 2.87 21.43
N VAL A 287 4.70 1.57 21.16
CA VAL A 287 4.64 1.00 19.80
C VAL A 287 3.33 0.27 19.64
N ALA A 288 2.61 0.49 18.55
CA ALA A 288 1.43 -0.31 18.24
C ALA A 288 1.74 -1.40 17.21
N THR A 289 1.19 -2.59 17.43
CA THR A 289 1.24 -3.67 16.45
C THR A 289 -0.02 -4.54 16.54
N ASN A 290 -0.17 -5.50 15.64
CA ASN A 290 -1.28 -6.44 15.69
C ASN A 290 -1.02 -7.62 16.67
N LEU A 291 -2.07 -8.37 16.97
CA LEU A 291 -2.03 -9.53 17.88
C LEU A 291 -1.22 -10.72 17.36
N SER A 292 -0.95 -10.81 16.05
CA SER A 292 -0.19 -11.93 15.47
C SER A 292 1.33 -11.67 15.44
N THR A 293 1.78 -10.42 15.58
CA THR A 293 3.21 -10.08 15.61
C THR A 293 3.91 -10.71 16.80
N SER A 294 5.10 -11.28 16.55
CA SER A 294 5.91 -11.95 17.57
C SER A 294 6.24 -11.09 18.81
N ARG A 295 6.58 -11.78 19.90
CA ARG A 295 7.04 -11.17 21.17
C ARG A 295 8.40 -10.45 21.06
N VAL A 296 9.14 -10.69 19.97
CA VAL A 296 10.41 -10.01 19.71
C VAL A 296 10.27 -8.48 19.74
N LEU A 297 9.11 -7.95 19.32
CA LEU A 297 8.84 -6.52 19.38
C LEU A 297 8.68 -6.01 20.83
N ASP A 298 8.10 -6.81 21.73
CA ASP A 298 8.03 -6.47 23.15
C ASP A 298 9.43 -6.41 23.76
N ASP A 299 10.30 -7.35 23.41
CA ASP A 299 11.69 -7.38 23.90
C ASP A 299 12.49 -6.17 23.41
N VAL A 300 12.32 -5.78 22.14
CA VAL A 300 12.92 -4.57 21.57
C VAL A 300 12.37 -3.31 22.23
N ALA A 301 11.05 -3.21 22.44
CA ALA A 301 10.47 -2.06 23.13
C ALA A 301 10.99 -1.94 24.57
N ALA A 302 11.04 -3.05 25.30
CA ALA A 302 11.52 -3.11 26.67
C ALA A 302 13.01 -2.71 26.79
N LYS A 303 13.85 -3.06 25.82
CA LYS A 303 15.25 -2.61 25.72
C LYS A 303 15.38 -1.08 25.73
N HIS A 304 14.40 -0.37 25.18
CA HIS A 304 14.34 1.11 25.16
C HIS A 304 13.44 1.70 26.26
N GLY A 305 13.03 0.90 27.25
CA GLY A 305 12.11 1.34 28.31
C GLY A 305 10.70 1.70 27.80
N CYS A 306 10.32 1.19 26.64
CA CYS A 306 9.05 1.45 25.96
C CYS A 306 8.10 0.26 26.08
N SER A 307 6.82 0.47 25.74
CA SER A 307 5.76 -0.53 25.81
C SER A 307 5.13 -0.80 24.45
N VAL A 308 4.53 -1.99 24.29
CA VAL A 308 3.79 -2.36 23.09
C VAL A 308 2.30 -2.41 23.38
N VAL A 309 1.49 -1.82 22.50
CA VAL A 309 0.04 -1.92 22.48
C VAL A 309 -0.42 -2.80 21.32
N ARG A 310 -1.40 -3.67 21.56
CA ARG A 310 -1.86 -4.66 20.58
C ARG A 310 -3.22 -4.29 20.01
N ALA A 311 -3.39 -4.47 18.71
CA ALA A 311 -4.65 -4.30 17.98
C ALA A 311 -5.05 -5.60 17.25
N PRO A 312 -6.34 -5.78 16.90
CA PRO A 312 -6.75 -6.86 16.00
C PRO A 312 -5.98 -6.85 14.68
N VAL A 313 -5.85 -8.00 14.03
CA VAL A 313 -5.19 -8.12 12.72
C VAL A 313 -5.86 -7.19 11.68
N GLY A 314 -5.03 -6.54 10.87
CA GLY A 314 -5.43 -5.55 9.87
C GLY A 314 -4.75 -4.20 10.12
N GLU A 315 -4.08 -3.68 9.09
CA GLU A 315 -3.27 -2.45 9.18
C GLU A 315 -4.03 -1.26 9.78
N ILE A 316 -5.26 -1.01 9.33
CA ILE A 316 -6.05 0.12 9.82
C ILE A 316 -6.36 0.02 11.32
N ASN A 317 -6.48 -1.18 11.88
CA ASN A 317 -6.69 -1.37 13.31
C ASN A 317 -5.43 -0.94 14.10
N VAL A 318 -4.25 -1.23 13.56
CA VAL A 318 -2.97 -0.78 14.12
C VAL A 318 -2.88 0.74 14.02
N VAL A 319 -3.16 1.34 12.86
CA VAL A 319 -3.13 2.81 12.67
C VAL A 319 -4.08 3.54 13.62
N VAL A 320 -5.31 3.03 13.79
CA VAL A 320 -6.28 3.58 14.76
C VAL A 320 -5.73 3.51 16.18
N ARG A 321 -5.12 2.37 16.56
CA ARG A 321 -4.48 2.22 17.86
C ARG A 321 -3.29 3.15 18.04
N MET A 322 -2.44 3.31 17.03
CA MET A 322 -1.29 4.23 17.06
C MET A 322 -1.75 5.64 17.37
N LYS A 323 -2.76 6.13 16.66
CA LYS A 323 -3.30 7.49 16.86
C LYS A 323 -3.93 7.67 18.24
N ALA A 324 -4.66 6.67 18.74
CA ALA A 324 -5.31 6.73 20.05
C ALA A 324 -4.29 6.78 21.20
N GLU A 325 -3.15 6.10 21.05
CA GLU A 325 -2.14 5.96 22.10
C GLU A 325 -0.97 6.94 21.94
N GLY A 326 -0.96 7.75 20.87
CA GLY A 326 0.20 8.57 20.52
C GLY A 326 1.47 7.73 20.27
N ALA A 327 1.28 6.52 19.75
CA ALA A 327 2.38 5.58 19.50
C ALA A 327 3.33 6.10 18.43
N VAL A 328 4.59 5.72 18.55
CA VAL A 328 5.68 6.03 17.60
C VAL A 328 5.67 5.06 16.43
#